data_AF-A0A9D4T319-F1
#
_entry.id   AF-A0A9D4T319-F1
#
_cell.length_a   1.000
_cell.length_b   1.000
_cell.length_c   1.000
_cell.angle_alpha   90.00
_cell.angle_beta   90.00
_cell.angle_gamma   90.00
#
_symmetry.space_group_name_H-M   'P 1'
#
loop_
_entity.id
_entity.type
_entity.pdbx_description
1 polymer ?
#
loop_
_entity_poly.entity_id
_entity_poly.type
_entity_poly.pdbx_seq_one_letter_code
_entity_poly.pdbx_strand_id
1 'polypeptide(L)'
;MRAFLLTLGSVVLTTAVIGNAYYQKKQFYPSVVYLTKSNPSMAIIYLQAFVFVILMGKLMRKVFFGQLRAAEMEASHLIERSWYAVTETCLAFTVFRDDFSPKFVALFTLLLFLKCFHWLAEDRVDYMERSPVISYLFHVRVIALLLLLGFLDYAFVAHAYHTTLTKGASVQVVFGFEYFLHTMDLHSENPWENKAVYLLYTELIISFIKVVLYLTFMAIMIKIHTFPLFAIRPMYLSMRAFKKAFNDVIMSRRAIRNMNTL
;
A
#
# COMPACT_ATOMS: atom_id res chain seq x y z
N MET A 1 19.54 3.69 -20.05
CA MET A 1 19.32 4.69 -21.13
C MET A 1 17.85 4.87 -21.51
N ARG A 2 17.09 3.82 -21.86
CA ARG A 2 15.69 3.94 -22.30
C ARG A 2 14.77 4.72 -21.33
N ALA A 3 14.82 4.40 -20.04
CA ALA A 3 13.99 5.09 -19.04
C ALA A 3 14.32 6.59 -18.89
N PHE A 4 15.59 6.98 -19.02
CA PHE A 4 16.02 8.37 -18.94
C PHE A 4 15.54 9.18 -20.15
N LEU A 5 15.60 8.60 -21.35
CA LEU A 5 15.07 9.21 -22.57
C LEU A 5 13.56 9.42 -22.47
N LEU A 6 12.82 8.45 -21.93
CA LEU A 6 11.37 8.57 -21.73
C LEU A 6 11.01 9.70 -20.74
N THR A 7 11.74 9.82 -19.63
CA THR A 7 11.50 10.92 -18.67
C THR A 7 11.83 12.29 -19.25
N LEU A 8 12.87 12.38 -20.08
CA LEU A 8 13.27 13.63 -20.70
C LEU A 8 12.26 14.03 -21.79
N GLY A 9 11.80 13.06 -22.58
CA GLY A 9 10.73 13.24 -23.56
C GLY A 9 9.42 13.72 -22.93
N SER A 10 9.01 13.15 -21.78
CA SER A 10 7.76 13.56 -21.11
C SER A 10 7.83 15.00 -20.58
N VAL A 11 8.99 15.40 -20.04
CA VAL A 11 9.22 16.78 -19.59
C VAL A 11 9.17 17.76 -20.75
N VAL A 12 9.84 17.46 -21.87
CA VAL A 12 9.83 18.31 -23.07
C VAL A 12 8.39 18.47 -23.60
N LEU A 13 7.65 17.37 -23.72
CA LEU A 13 6.25 17.39 -24.17
C LEU A 13 5.36 18.23 -23.24
N THR A 14 5.50 18.06 -21.92
CA THR A 14 4.72 18.83 -20.94
C THR A 14 5.03 20.32 -21.03
N THR A 15 6.31 20.66 -21.15
CA THR A 15 6.76 22.06 -21.25
C THR A 15 6.25 22.69 -22.55
N ALA A 16 6.24 21.95 -23.66
CA ALA A 16 5.70 22.41 -24.94
C ALA A 16 4.18 22.66 -24.89
N VAL A 17 3.41 21.78 -24.24
CA VAL A 17 1.96 21.92 -24.09
C VAL A 17 1.60 23.11 -23.20
N ILE A 18 2.27 23.25 -22.05
CA ILE A 18 2.05 24.38 -21.13
C ILE A 18 2.47 25.68 -21.81
N GLY A 19 3.63 25.69 -22.49
CA GLY A 19 4.13 26.85 -23.24
C GLY A 19 3.18 27.30 -24.35
N ASN A 20 2.65 26.36 -25.13
CA ASN A 20 1.68 26.67 -26.19
C ASN A 20 0.36 27.20 -25.61
N ALA A 21 -0.16 26.60 -24.53
CA ALA A 21 -1.36 27.07 -23.85
C ALA A 21 -1.20 28.48 -23.26
N TYR A 22 -0.01 28.80 -22.74
CA TYR A 22 0.31 30.12 -22.26
C TYR A 22 0.47 31.13 -23.40
N TYR A 23 1.13 30.76 -24.49
CA TYR A 23 1.31 31.61 -25.66
C TYR A 23 -0.02 32.03 -26.30
N GLN A 24 -0.96 31.08 -26.44
CA GLN A 24 -2.27 31.35 -27.05
C GLN A 24 -3.17 32.24 -26.17
N LYS A 25 -3.13 32.05 -24.85
CA LYS A 25 -4.09 32.70 -23.95
C LYS A 25 -3.53 33.91 -23.20
N LYS A 26 -2.20 34.06 -23.10
CA LYS A 26 -1.45 35.16 -22.47
C LYS A 26 -1.80 35.48 -21.00
N GLN A 27 -2.80 34.81 -20.43
CA GLN A 27 -3.33 35.01 -19.10
C GLN A 27 -3.38 33.64 -18.38
N PHE A 28 -3.01 33.63 -17.10
CA PHE A 28 -2.89 32.40 -16.32
C PHE A 28 -4.19 31.59 -16.24
N TYR A 29 -5.31 32.24 -15.87
CA TYR A 29 -6.57 31.54 -15.65
C TYR A 29 -7.13 30.88 -16.93
N PRO A 30 -7.24 31.58 -18.09
CA PRO A 30 -7.68 30.95 -19.33
C PRO A 30 -6.73 29.86 -19.84
N SER A 31 -5.43 29.94 -19.59
CA SER A 31 -4.47 28.86 -19.91
C SER A 31 -4.74 27.59 -19.10
N VAL A 32 -4.98 27.70 -17.79
CA VAL A 32 -5.31 26.55 -16.94
C VAL A 32 -6.65 25.93 -17.34
N VAL A 33 -7.66 26.74 -17.67
CA VAL A 33 -8.95 26.25 -18.16
C VAL A 33 -8.77 25.52 -19.51
N TYR A 34 -7.94 26.04 -20.41
CA TYR A 34 -7.64 25.37 -21.68
C TYR A 34 -6.95 24.01 -21.47
N LEU A 35 -5.96 23.95 -20.58
CA LEU A 35 -5.25 22.72 -20.25
C LEU A 35 -6.16 21.65 -19.62
N THR A 36 -7.14 22.07 -18.81
CA THR A 36 -8.08 21.15 -18.12
C THR A 36 -9.27 20.75 -18.98
N LYS A 37 -9.62 21.52 -20.02
CA LYS A 37 -10.70 21.19 -20.96
C LYS A 37 -10.25 20.42 -22.20
N SER A 38 -8.99 20.55 -22.59
CA SER A 38 -8.43 19.87 -23.75
C SER A 38 -8.00 18.44 -23.41
N ASN A 39 -8.71 17.44 -23.95
CA ASN A 39 -8.39 16.01 -23.80
C ASN A 39 -6.89 15.67 -24.03
N PRO A 40 -6.23 16.13 -25.12
CA PRO A 40 -4.80 15.81 -25.33
C PRO A 40 -3.87 16.50 -24.32
N SER A 41 -4.17 17.74 -23.92
CA SER A 41 -3.36 18.46 -22.93
C SER A 41 -3.47 17.79 -21.56
N MET A 42 -4.68 17.38 -21.19
CA MET A 42 -4.96 16.65 -19.95
C MET A 42 -4.25 15.28 -19.94
N ALA A 43 -4.24 14.54 -21.05
CA ALA A 43 -3.54 13.26 -21.16
C ALA A 43 -2.02 13.39 -20.92
N ILE A 44 -1.39 14.44 -21.46
CA ILE A 44 0.04 14.70 -21.28
C ILE A 44 0.35 15.07 -19.83
N ILE A 45 -0.52 15.86 -19.17
CA ILE A 45 -0.39 16.17 -17.75
C ILE A 45 -0.50 14.90 -16.89
N TYR A 46 -1.44 14.00 -17.20
CA TYR A 46 -1.54 12.71 -16.48
C TYR A 46 -0.33 11.80 -16.71
N LEU A 47 0.21 11.75 -17.93
CA LEU A 47 1.43 11.03 -18.21
C LEU A 47 2.61 11.59 -17.40
N GLN A 48 2.73 12.90 -17.31
CA GLN A 48 3.77 13.55 -16.52
C GLN A 48 3.61 13.27 -15.02
N ALA A 49 2.37 13.28 -14.51
CA ALA A 49 2.09 12.90 -13.12
C ALA A 49 2.52 11.44 -12.84
N PHE A 50 2.24 10.51 -13.75
CA PHE A 50 2.67 9.12 -13.63
C PHE A 50 4.20 8.98 -13.63
N VAL A 51 4.91 9.72 -14.50
CA VAL A 51 6.38 9.77 -14.50
C VAL A 51 6.92 10.31 -13.17
N PHE A 52 6.28 11.34 -12.61
CA PHE A 52 6.67 11.90 -11.32
C PHE A 52 6.54 10.88 -10.17
N VAL A 53 5.47 10.09 -10.15
CA VAL A 53 5.31 8.99 -9.17
C VAL A 53 6.45 7.98 -9.27
N ILE A 54 6.85 7.58 -10.48
CA ILE A 54 7.98 6.66 -10.70
C ILE A 54 9.30 7.27 -10.23
N LEU A 55 9.53 8.56 -10.51
CA LEU A 55 10.73 9.28 -10.07
C LEU A 55 10.79 9.40 -8.54
N MET A 56 9.67 9.72 -7.90
CA MET A 56 9.54 9.76 -6.45
C MET A 56 9.85 8.38 -5.83
N GLY A 57 9.33 7.30 -6.42
CA GLY A 57 9.65 5.94 -6.01
C GLY A 57 11.14 5.62 -6.10
N LYS A 58 11.80 6.01 -7.21
CA LYS A 58 13.26 5.84 -7.36
C LYS A 58 14.06 6.66 -6.35
N LEU A 59 13.59 7.88 -6.03
CA LEU A 59 14.21 8.75 -5.05
C LEU A 59 14.13 8.12 -3.65
N MET A 60 12.92 7.75 -3.21
CA MET A 60 12.71 7.11 -1.91
C MET A 60 13.50 5.80 -1.80
N ARG A 61 13.53 5.00 -2.88
CA ARG A 61 14.38 3.80 -2.94
C ARG A 61 15.86 4.13 -2.72
N LYS A 62 16.38 5.17 -3.38
CA LYS A 62 17.79 5.56 -3.22
C LYS A 62 18.10 6.10 -1.83
N VAL A 63 17.20 6.91 -1.26
CA VAL A 63 17.37 7.57 0.05
C VAL A 63 17.32 6.55 1.19
N PHE A 64 16.28 5.70 1.23
CA PHE A 64 16.05 4.80 2.35
C PHE A 64 16.73 3.44 2.18
N PHE A 65 16.89 2.93 0.96
CA PHE A 65 17.33 1.55 0.73
C PHE A 65 18.71 1.42 0.07
N GLY A 66 19.30 2.51 -0.46
CA GLY A 66 20.64 2.47 -1.05
C GLY A 66 20.77 1.49 -2.22
N GLN A 67 21.68 0.51 -2.11
CA GLN A 67 21.81 -0.59 -3.09
C GLN A 67 20.85 -1.72 -2.71
N LEU A 68 19.76 -1.88 -3.46
CA LEU A 68 18.93 -3.08 -3.36
C LEU A 68 19.67 -4.26 -3.99
N ARG A 69 19.69 -5.39 -3.30
CA ARG A 69 20.23 -6.63 -3.84
C ARG A 69 19.31 -7.17 -4.93
N ALA A 70 19.83 -7.92 -5.90
CA ALA A 70 19.02 -8.53 -6.94
C ALA A 70 17.88 -9.43 -6.40
N ALA A 71 18.04 -9.98 -5.19
CA ALA A 71 17.01 -10.77 -4.49
C ALA A 71 15.85 -9.92 -3.91
N GLU A 72 16.12 -8.69 -3.47
CA GLU A 72 15.07 -7.71 -3.10
C GLU A 72 14.49 -7.03 -4.35
N MET A 73 15.26 -7.08 -5.44
CA MET A 73 14.89 -6.62 -6.77
C MET A 73 14.34 -7.76 -7.64
N GLU A 74 13.97 -8.90 -7.04
CA GLU A 74 12.99 -9.80 -7.64
C GLU A 74 11.66 -9.07 -7.63
N ALA A 75 11.57 -8.15 -8.57
CA ALA A 75 10.39 -7.43 -8.95
C ALA A 75 9.27 -8.43 -9.25
N SER A 76 9.54 -9.71 -9.52
CA SER A 76 8.54 -10.80 -9.56
C SER A 76 7.63 -10.80 -8.33
N HIS A 77 8.13 -10.81 -7.09
CA HIS A 77 7.26 -10.88 -5.91
C HIS A 77 6.47 -9.57 -5.67
N LEU A 78 7.13 -8.41 -5.82
CA LEU A 78 6.46 -7.10 -5.73
C LEU A 78 5.47 -6.87 -6.87
N ILE A 79 5.79 -7.29 -8.10
CA ILE A 79 4.92 -7.17 -9.29
C ILE A 79 3.74 -8.12 -9.15
N GLU A 80 3.94 -9.36 -8.69
CA GLU A 80 2.85 -10.31 -8.45
C GLU A 80 1.91 -9.77 -7.37
N ARG A 81 2.44 -9.35 -6.21
CA ARG A 81 1.63 -8.72 -5.14
C ARG A 81 0.93 -7.44 -5.64
N SER A 82 1.61 -6.61 -6.43
CA SER A 82 1.03 -5.39 -7.00
C SER A 82 -0.06 -5.69 -8.02
N TRP A 83 0.12 -6.72 -8.86
CA TRP A 83 -0.89 -7.12 -9.85
C TRP A 83 -2.18 -7.56 -9.15
N TYR A 84 -2.04 -8.34 -8.07
CA TYR A 84 -3.16 -8.71 -7.23
C TYR A 84 -3.86 -7.49 -6.62
N ALA A 85 -3.11 -6.56 -6.04
CA ALA A 85 -3.68 -5.33 -5.49
C ALA A 85 -4.41 -4.51 -6.58
N VAL A 86 -3.81 -4.34 -7.76
CA VAL A 86 -4.45 -3.65 -8.89
C VAL A 86 -5.75 -4.34 -9.30
N THR A 87 -5.75 -5.67 -9.44
CA THR A 87 -6.97 -6.40 -9.84
C THR A 87 -8.09 -6.30 -8.81
N GLU A 88 -7.76 -6.36 -7.52
CA GLU A 88 -8.74 -6.24 -6.43
C GLU A 88 -9.34 -4.82 -6.39
N THR A 89 -8.53 -3.79 -6.61
CA THR A 89 -9.04 -2.42 -6.67
C THR A 89 -9.83 -2.15 -7.96
N CYS A 90 -9.42 -2.70 -9.09
CA CYS A 90 -10.22 -2.65 -10.32
C CYS A 90 -11.59 -3.32 -10.12
N LEU A 91 -11.67 -4.42 -9.36
CA LEU A 91 -12.93 -5.04 -8.95
C LEU A 91 -13.72 -4.17 -7.96
N ALA A 92 -13.06 -3.43 -7.07
CA ALA A 92 -13.75 -2.44 -6.23
C ALA A 92 -14.35 -1.30 -7.07
N PHE A 93 -13.68 -0.88 -8.15
CA PHE A 93 -14.18 0.19 -9.02
C PHE A 93 -15.49 -0.16 -9.74
N THR A 94 -15.74 -1.45 -10.02
CA THR A 94 -17.01 -1.85 -10.63
C THR A 94 -18.19 -1.69 -9.66
N VAL A 95 -17.93 -1.81 -8.35
CA VAL A 95 -18.92 -1.60 -7.27
C VAL A 95 -19.12 -0.10 -7.01
N PHE A 96 -18.06 0.70 -7.07
CA PHE A 96 -18.08 2.14 -6.79
C PHE A 96 -17.96 3.02 -8.04
N ARG A 97 -18.54 2.59 -9.17
CA ARG A 97 -18.32 3.27 -10.46
C ARG A 97 -18.75 4.73 -10.46
N ASP A 98 -19.78 5.06 -9.69
CA ASP A 98 -20.40 6.39 -9.70
C ASP A 98 -19.55 7.42 -8.92
N ASP A 99 -18.58 6.96 -8.11
CA ASP A 99 -17.61 7.79 -7.38
C ASP A 99 -16.26 7.96 -8.12
N PHE A 100 -16.17 7.50 -9.37
CA PHE A 100 -14.92 7.54 -10.13
C PHE A 100 -14.50 8.99 -10.43
N SER A 101 -13.50 9.48 -9.68
CA SER A 101 -12.96 10.83 -9.81
C SER A 101 -11.42 10.82 -9.96
N PRO A 102 -10.81 11.83 -10.61
CA PRO A 102 -9.34 11.94 -10.67
C PRO A 102 -8.67 11.98 -9.30
N LYS A 103 -9.37 12.54 -8.29
CA LYS A 103 -8.90 12.57 -6.89
C LYS A 103 -8.81 11.15 -6.31
N PHE A 104 -9.78 10.31 -6.63
CA PHE A 104 -9.81 8.93 -6.20
C PHE A 104 -8.68 8.10 -6.84
N VAL A 105 -8.42 8.28 -8.13
CA VAL A 105 -7.27 7.64 -8.80
C VAL A 105 -5.94 8.08 -8.18
N ALA A 106 -5.81 9.35 -7.80
CA ALA A 106 -4.63 9.85 -7.09
C ALA A 106 -4.47 9.22 -5.69
N LEU A 107 -5.55 9.10 -4.93
CA LEU A 107 -5.52 8.43 -3.61
C LEU A 107 -5.19 6.94 -3.74
N PHE A 108 -5.74 6.26 -4.74
CA PHE A 108 -5.45 4.85 -4.99
C PHE A 108 -4.00 4.61 -5.40
N THR A 109 -3.49 5.40 -6.34
CA THR A 109 -2.08 5.29 -6.76
C THR A 109 -1.12 5.54 -5.61
N LEU A 110 -1.45 6.48 -4.71
CA LEU A 110 -0.69 6.74 -3.50
C LEU A 110 -0.77 5.60 -2.48
N LEU A 111 -1.94 4.98 -2.31
CA LEU A 111 -2.11 3.80 -1.46
C LEU A 111 -1.27 2.63 -1.98
N LEU A 112 -1.36 2.32 -3.27
CA LEU A 112 -0.58 1.24 -3.87
C LEU A 112 0.92 1.52 -3.73
N PHE A 113 1.33 2.77 -3.92
CA PHE A 113 2.70 3.19 -3.71
C PHE A 113 3.16 2.93 -2.26
N LEU A 114 2.39 3.37 -1.25
CA LEU A 114 2.70 3.10 0.15
C LEU A 114 2.76 1.60 0.45
N LYS A 115 1.83 0.80 -0.09
CA LYS A 115 1.80 -0.66 0.10
C LYS A 115 3.06 -1.33 -0.44
N CYS A 116 3.56 -0.90 -1.59
CA CYS A 116 4.84 -1.37 -2.13
C CYS A 116 6.03 -1.02 -1.20
N PHE A 117 6.04 0.18 -0.59
CA PHE A 117 7.11 0.55 0.35
C PHE A 117 7.06 -0.26 1.64
N HIS A 118 5.88 -0.66 2.07
CA HIS A 118 5.71 -1.51 3.25
C HIS A 118 6.16 -2.95 3.01
N TRP A 119 5.82 -3.53 1.86
CA TRP A 119 6.37 -4.84 1.48
C TRP A 119 7.90 -4.79 1.40
N LEU A 120 8.44 -3.69 0.88
CA LEU A 120 9.89 -3.52 0.84
C LEU A 120 10.50 -3.30 2.24
N ALA A 121 9.77 -2.68 3.18
CA ALA A 121 10.19 -2.53 4.56
C ALA A 121 10.20 -3.89 5.29
N GLU A 122 9.15 -4.70 5.11
CA GLU A 122 9.03 -6.08 5.59
C GLU A 122 10.26 -6.90 5.16
N ASP A 123 10.57 -6.92 3.85
CA ASP A 123 11.72 -7.65 3.31
C ASP A 123 13.06 -7.19 3.93
N ARG A 124 13.20 -5.91 4.31
CA ARG A 124 14.42 -5.37 4.94
C ARG A 124 14.55 -5.73 6.41
N VAL A 125 13.43 -5.80 7.11
CA VAL A 125 13.39 -6.25 8.50
C VAL A 125 13.69 -7.76 8.55
N ASP A 126 13.12 -8.54 7.64
CA ASP A 126 13.48 -9.95 7.42
C ASP A 126 14.99 -10.16 7.17
N TYR A 127 15.59 -9.28 6.37
CA TYR A 127 17.03 -9.30 6.12
C TYR A 127 17.84 -8.99 7.38
N MET A 128 17.34 -8.09 8.24
CA MET A 128 17.94 -7.75 9.53
C MET A 128 17.98 -8.97 10.46
N GLU A 129 16.94 -9.82 10.45
CA GLU A 129 16.92 -11.05 11.25
C GLU A 129 17.91 -12.11 10.77
N ARG A 130 18.15 -12.20 9.45
CA ARG A 130 18.99 -13.25 8.85
C ARG A 130 20.48 -12.88 8.77
N SER A 131 20.84 -11.60 8.96
CA SER A 131 22.19 -11.11 8.70
C SER A 131 22.97 -10.82 10.00
N PRO A 132 24.13 -11.44 10.21
CA PRO A 132 24.89 -11.32 11.47
C PRO A 132 25.71 -10.01 11.61
N VAL A 133 25.85 -9.20 10.55
CA VAL A 133 26.68 -7.98 10.57
C VAL A 133 25.90 -6.81 9.97
N ILE A 134 25.41 -5.91 10.83
CA ILE A 134 24.54 -4.79 10.45
C ILE A 134 25.17 -3.46 10.89
N SER A 135 25.17 -2.48 10.00
CA SER A 135 25.68 -1.14 10.29
C SER A 135 24.62 -0.28 10.98
N TYR A 136 25.02 0.62 11.89
CA TYR A 136 24.12 1.59 12.51
C TYR A 136 23.35 2.46 11.50
N LEU A 137 23.99 2.81 10.38
CA LEU A 137 23.36 3.60 9.32
C LEU A 137 22.21 2.85 8.62
N PHE A 138 22.26 1.52 8.61
CA PHE A 138 21.16 0.69 8.13
C PHE A 138 19.95 0.77 9.09
N HIS A 139 20.17 0.63 10.40
CA HIS A 139 19.10 0.76 11.40
C HIS A 139 18.44 2.13 11.35
N VAL A 140 19.21 3.22 11.28
CA VAL A 140 18.66 4.58 11.19
C VAL A 140 17.79 4.75 9.95
N ARG A 141 18.18 4.19 8.80
CA ARG A 141 17.38 4.26 7.56
C ARG A 141 16.07 3.48 7.66
N VAL A 142 16.11 2.26 8.22
CA VAL A 142 14.90 1.43 8.38
C VAL A 142 13.94 2.05 9.39
N ILE A 143 14.43 2.54 10.52
CA ILE A 143 13.62 3.23 11.53
C ILE A 143 13.00 4.52 10.94
N ALA A 144 13.80 5.32 10.21
CA ALA A 144 13.28 6.52 9.56
C ALA A 144 12.22 6.21 8.50
N LEU A 145 12.39 5.12 7.75
CA LEU A 145 11.39 4.64 6.80
C LEU A 145 10.10 4.23 7.52
N LEU A 146 10.18 3.41 8.57
CA LEU A 146 9.00 2.95 9.32
C LEU A 146 8.25 4.11 9.97
N LEU A 147 8.96 5.10 10.53
CA LEU A 147 8.36 6.30 11.11
C LEU A 147 7.65 7.16 10.05
N LEU A 148 8.27 7.33 8.87
CA LEU A 148 7.66 8.06 7.76
C LEU A 148 6.39 7.36 7.27
N LEU A 149 6.46 6.05 7.08
CA LEU A 149 5.35 5.22 6.62
C LEU A 149 4.19 5.24 7.63
N GLY A 150 4.48 5.03 8.92
CA GLY A 150 3.46 5.08 9.97
C GLY A 150 2.82 6.46 10.13
N PHE A 151 3.59 7.55 9.96
CA PHE A 151 3.02 8.91 9.94
C PHE A 151 2.06 9.11 8.75
N LEU A 152 2.45 8.65 7.56
CA LEU A 152 1.60 8.75 6.38
C LEU A 152 0.33 7.92 6.54
N ASP A 153 0.41 6.69 7.03
CA ASP A 153 -0.76 5.84 7.28
C ASP A 153 -1.71 6.49 8.28
N TYR A 154 -1.20 7.03 9.39
CA TYR A 154 -2.01 7.77 10.35
C TYR A 154 -2.73 8.97 9.69
N ALA A 155 -2.01 9.75 8.87
CA ALA A 155 -2.59 10.87 8.14
C ALA A 155 -3.69 10.42 7.15
N PHE A 156 -3.50 9.30 6.45
CA PHE A 156 -4.50 8.73 5.55
C PHE A 156 -5.74 8.22 6.29
N VAL A 157 -5.56 7.51 7.40
CA VAL A 157 -6.67 7.06 8.25
C VAL A 157 -7.45 8.26 8.79
N ALA A 158 -6.77 9.29 9.29
CA ALA A 158 -7.40 10.50 9.79
C ALA A 158 -8.19 11.22 8.68
N HIS A 159 -7.61 11.33 7.48
CA HIS A 159 -8.28 11.91 6.31
C HIS A 159 -9.51 11.09 5.88
N ALA A 160 -9.39 9.77 5.83
CA ALA A 160 -10.49 8.87 5.48
C ALA A 160 -11.63 8.93 6.50
N TYR A 161 -11.30 8.96 7.79
CA TYR A 161 -12.26 9.11 8.88
C TYR A 161 -13.02 10.44 8.77
N HIS A 162 -12.30 11.56 8.61
CA HIS A 162 -12.91 12.88 8.51
C HIS A 162 -13.80 13.02 7.27
N THR A 163 -13.38 12.43 6.15
CA THR A 163 -14.17 12.50 4.91
C THR A 163 -15.39 11.57 4.96
N THR A 164 -15.30 10.42 5.62
CA THR A 164 -16.45 9.53 5.87
C THR A 164 -17.50 10.23 6.74
N LEU A 165 -17.08 10.98 7.76
CA LEU A 165 -18.00 11.74 8.62
C LEU A 165 -18.74 12.85 7.87
N THR A 166 -18.07 13.51 6.92
CA THR A 166 -18.62 14.70 6.25
C THR A 166 -19.41 14.38 4.97
N LYS A 167 -19.06 13.31 4.25
CA LYS A 167 -19.66 12.95 2.96
C LYS A 167 -20.47 11.65 2.97
N GLY A 168 -20.53 10.95 4.11
CA GLY A 168 -21.21 9.66 4.23
C GLY A 168 -20.34 8.47 3.78
N ALA A 169 -20.94 7.28 3.78
CA ALA A 169 -20.27 6.04 3.39
C ALA A 169 -19.97 6.03 1.88
N SER A 170 -18.69 6.22 1.54
CA SER A 170 -18.16 6.17 0.17
C SER A 170 -16.91 5.28 0.14
N VAL A 171 -16.22 5.20 -1.00
CA VAL A 171 -15.02 4.37 -1.20
C VAL A 171 -13.90 4.59 -0.17
N GLN A 172 -13.93 5.73 0.53
CA GLN A 172 -12.99 6.05 1.60
C GLN A 172 -13.15 5.15 2.83
N VAL A 173 -14.30 4.51 3.04
CA VAL A 173 -14.47 3.50 4.09
C VAL A 173 -13.64 2.25 3.78
N VAL A 174 -13.60 1.84 2.50
CA VAL A 174 -12.78 0.71 2.04
C VAL A 174 -11.30 1.01 2.22
N PHE A 175 -10.88 2.21 1.83
CA PHE A 175 -9.48 2.64 2.04
C PHE A 175 -9.12 2.77 3.52
N GLY A 176 -9.96 3.42 4.32
CA GLY A 176 -9.70 3.57 5.77
C GLY A 176 -9.56 2.23 6.49
N PHE A 177 -10.34 1.23 6.07
CA PHE A 177 -10.24 -0.14 6.56
C PHE A 177 -8.95 -0.84 6.12
N GLU A 178 -8.54 -0.71 4.85
CA GLU A 178 -7.25 -1.23 4.38
C GLU A 178 -6.08 -0.59 5.15
N TYR A 179 -6.09 0.73 5.37
CA TYR A 179 -5.03 1.42 6.11
C TYR A 179 -4.97 1.02 7.59
N PHE A 180 -6.12 0.82 8.25
CA PHE A 180 -6.16 0.36 9.63
C PHE A 180 -5.57 -1.04 9.78
N LEU A 181 -5.96 -1.98 8.91
CA LEU A 181 -5.39 -3.33 8.90
C LEU A 181 -3.88 -3.32 8.64
N HIS A 182 -3.45 -2.44 7.75
CA HIS A 182 -2.04 -2.28 7.38
C HIS A 182 -1.21 -1.72 8.55
N THR A 183 -1.75 -0.74 9.29
CA THR A 183 -1.14 -0.20 10.52
C THR A 183 -1.05 -1.26 11.63
N MET A 184 -2.04 -2.15 11.73
CA MET A 184 -1.99 -3.28 12.68
C MET A 184 -0.94 -4.33 12.28
N ASP A 185 -0.70 -4.55 10.98
CA ASP A 185 0.36 -5.45 10.51
C ASP A 185 1.76 -4.92 10.86
N LEU A 186 1.95 -3.60 10.77
CA LEU A 186 3.22 -2.90 11.06
C LEU A 186 3.63 -2.92 12.53
N HIS A 187 2.72 -3.23 13.45
CA HIS A 187 3.02 -3.28 14.88
C HIS A 187 3.66 -4.59 15.33
N SER A 188 3.86 -5.53 14.40
CA SER A 188 4.62 -6.76 14.64
C SER A 188 6.10 -6.48 14.46
N GLU A 189 6.85 -6.30 15.56
CA GLU A 189 8.12 -7.00 15.84
C GLU A 189 8.90 -6.43 17.04
N ASN A 190 9.26 -7.31 17.98
CA ASN A 190 10.42 -7.16 18.89
C ASN A 190 10.98 -8.56 19.24
N PRO A 191 12.31 -8.76 19.35
CA PRO A 191 12.93 -10.05 19.64
C PRO A 191 13.19 -10.23 21.14
N TRP A 192 12.76 -11.33 21.78
CA TRP A 192 13.27 -11.83 23.07
C TRP A 192 13.11 -13.35 23.18
N GLU A 193 14.04 -14.03 23.86
CA GLU A 193 14.33 -15.48 23.80
C GLU A 193 13.19 -16.46 24.16
N ASN A 194 12.07 -16.01 24.74
CA ASN A 194 10.82 -16.79 24.83
C ASN A 194 9.96 -16.72 23.52
N LYS A 195 10.59 -16.32 22.39
CA LYS A 195 10.04 -15.77 21.14
C LYS A 195 8.94 -16.60 20.48
N ALA A 196 9.16 -17.89 20.32
CA ALA A 196 8.32 -18.70 19.43
C ALA A 196 6.87 -18.82 19.92
N VAL A 197 6.67 -18.90 21.24
CA VAL A 197 5.34 -19.05 21.83
C VAL A 197 4.57 -17.73 21.81
N TYR A 198 5.22 -16.61 22.14
CA TYR A 198 4.58 -15.29 22.08
C TYR A 198 4.27 -14.87 20.65
N LEU A 199 5.18 -15.12 19.70
CA LEU A 199 4.96 -14.81 18.28
C LEU A 199 3.72 -15.56 17.76
N LEU A 200 3.59 -16.85 18.09
CA LEU A 200 2.46 -17.69 17.74
C LEU A 200 1.12 -17.17 18.31
N TYR A 201 1.12 -16.68 19.55
CA TYR A 201 -0.08 -16.08 20.15
C TYR A 201 -0.41 -14.72 19.53
N THR A 202 0.58 -13.89 19.28
CA THR A 202 0.38 -12.58 18.64
C THR A 202 -0.12 -12.75 17.21
N GLU A 203 0.42 -13.71 16.44
CA GLU A 203 -0.04 -14.07 15.11
C GLU A 203 -1.49 -14.57 15.13
N LEU A 204 -1.87 -15.39 16.13
CA LEU A 204 -3.25 -15.83 16.32
C LEU A 204 -4.19 -14.65 16.60
N ILE A 205 -3.82 -13.76 17.52
CA ILE A 205 -4.63 -12.60 17.91
C ILE A 205 -4.81 -11.64 16.73
N ILE A 206 -3.73 -11.32 16.02
CA ILE A 206 -3.78 -10.46 14.83
C ILE A 206 -4.67 -11.09 13.76
N SER A 207 -4.46 -12.39 13.46
CA SER A 207 -5.25 -13.10 12.45
C SER A 207 -6.74 -13.14 12.82
N PHE A 208 -7.05 -13.30 14.11
CA PHE A 208 -8.42 -13.25 14.61
C PHE A 208 -9.05 -11.86 14.41
N ILE A 209 -8.33 -10.80 14.81
CA ILE A 209 -8.78 -9.42 14.62
C ILE A 209 -9.01 -9.12 13.15
N LYS A 210 -8.09 -9.53 12.26
CA LYS A 210 -8.24 -9.39 10.80
C LYS A 210 -9.51 -10.07 10.29
N VAL A 211 -9.81 -11.30 10.73
CA VAL A 211 -11.03 -12.01 10.32
C VAL A 211 -12.29 -11.28 10.80
N VAL A 212 -12.33 -10.84 12.07
CA VAL A 212 -13.48 -10.10 12.62
C VAL A 212 -13.70 -8.81 11.83
N LEU A 213 -12.62 -8.07 11.58
CA LEU A 213 -12.65 -6.85 10.78
C LEU A 213 -13.18 -7.14 9.37
N TYR A 214 -12.67 -8.14 8.65
CA TYR A 214 -13.16 -8.45 7.30
C TYR A 214 -14.64 -8.88 7.27
N LEU A 215 -15.08 -9.61 8.29
CA LEU A 215 -16.49 -10.00 8.45
C LEU A 215 -17.39 -8.79 8.69
N THR A 216 -16.98 -7.88 9.58
CA THR A 216 -17.74 -6.64 9.84
C THR A 216 -17.79 -5.75 8.60
N PHE A 217 -16.67 -5.61 7.88
CA PHE A 217 -16.61 -4.89 6.61
C PHE A 217 -17.55 -5.49 5.56
N MET A 218 -17.54 -6.81 5.39
CA MET A 218 -18.43 -7.52 4.47
C MET A 218 -19.90 -7.30 4.83
N ALA A 219 -20.26 -7.39 6.12
CA ALA A 219 -21.63 -7.17 6.57
C ALA A 219 -22.11 -5.73 6.34
N ILE A 220 -21.26 -4.74 6.60
CA ILE A 220 -21.54 -3.32 6.32
C ILE A 220 -21.73 -3.12 4.82
N MET A 221 -20.83 -3.67 4.00
CA MET A 221 -20.89 -3.55 2.55
C MET A 221 -22.12 -4.19 1.93
N ILE A 222 -22.54 -5.37 2.38
CA ILE A 222 -23.78 -6.03 1.92
C ILE A 222 -25.03 -5.20 2.29
N LYS A 223 -24.98 -4.47 3.41
CA LYS A 223 -26.10 -3.64 3.87
C LYS A 223 -26.21 -2.32 3.11
N ILE A 224 -25.09 -1.76 2.66
CA ILE A 224 -25.04 -0.43 1.99
C ILE A 224 -25.02 -0.57 0.46
N HIS A 225 -24.32 -1.58 -0.06
CA HIS A 225 -24.09 -1.82 -1.48
C HIS A 225 -24.35 -3.28 -1.86
N THR A 226 -24.15 -3.62 -3.14
CA THR A 226 -24.17 -5.00 -3.64
C THR A 226 -23.02 -5.82 -3.03
N PHE A 227 -23.12 -7.15 -3.15
CA PHE A 227 -22.10 -8.10 -2.69
C PHE A 227 -20.67 -7.73 -3.15
N PRO A 228 -19.73 -7.43 -2.23
CA PRO A 228 -18.41 -6.90 -2.57
C PRO A 228 -17.45 -8.04 -2.99
N LEU A 229 -17.50 -8.42 -4.26
CA LEU A 229 -16.65 -9.49 -4.84
C LEU A 229 -15.15 -9.27 -4.58
N PHE A 230 -14.70 -8.02 -4.56
CA PHE A 230 -13.30 -7.66 -4.32
C PHE A 230 -12.78 -8.07 -2.92
N ALA A 231 -13.67 -8.20 -1.93
CA ALA A 231 -13.27 -8.51 -0.54
C ALA A 231 -13.18 -10.01 -0.24
N ILE A 232 -13.65 -10.88 -1.16
CA ILE A 232 -13.75 -12.33 -0.92
C ILE A 232 -12.37 -12.98 -0.79
N ARG A 233 -11.44 -12.65 -1.69
CA ARG A 233 -10.11 -13.26 -1.68
C ARG A 233 -9.29 -12.82 -0.45
N PRO A 234 -9.18 -11.53 -0.11
CA PRO A 234 -8.53 -11.10 1.13
C PRO A 234 -9.14 -11.77 2.37
N MET A 235 -10.47 -11.87 2.43
CA MET A 235 -11.18 -12.54 3.53
C MET A 235 -10.87 -14.04 3.60
N TYR A 236 -10.84 -14.74 2.47
CA TYR A 236 -10.48 -16.16 2.43
C TYR A 236 -9.04 -16.38 2.89
N LEU A 237 -8.12 -15.53 2.46
CA LEU A 237 -6.72 -15.58 2.88
C LEU A 237 -6.57 -15.32 4.38
N SER A 238 -7.30 -14.35 4.94
CA SER A 238 -7.27 -14.08 6.39
C SER A 238 -7.86 -15.22 7.20
N MET A 239 -8.95 -15.84 6.75
CA MET A 239 -9.53 -17.03 7.40
C MET A 239 -8.59 -18.23 7.35
N ARG A 240 -7.91 -18.44 6.20
CA ARG A 240 -6.91 -19.50 6.07
C ARG A 240 -5.71 -19.26 6.97
N ALA A 241 -5.24 -18.02 7.06
CA ALA A 241 -4.14 -17.63 7.96
C ALA A 241 -4.51 -17.86 9.43
N PHE A 242 -5.72 -17.45 9.85
CA PHE A 242 -6.23 -17.73 11.19
C PHE A 242 -6.31 -19.23 11.49
N LYS A 243 -6.85 -20.03 10.56
CA LYS A 243 -6.92 -21.50 10.71
C LYS A 243 -5.52 -22.11 10.85
N LYS A 244 -4.55 -21.61 10.09
CA LYS A 244 -3.15 -22.04 10.16
C LYS A 244 -2.55 -21.67 11.53
N ALA A 245 -2.61 -20.40 11.93
CA ALA A 245 -2.10 -19.94 13.23
C ALA A 245 -2.72 -20.71 14.40
N PHE A 246 -4.02 -20.98 14.35
CA PHE A 246 -4.71 -21.78 15.37
C PHE A 246 -4.19 -23.22 15.43
N ASN A 247 -3.97 -23.86 14.28
CA ASN A 247 -3.37 -25.19 14.23
C ASN A 247 -1.93 -25.19 14.75
N ASP A 248 -1.14 -24.17 14.42
CA ASP A 248 0.25 -24.06 14.86
C ASP A 248 0.32 -23.90 16.41
N VAL A 249 -0.62 -23.18 17.02
CA VAL A 249 -0.81 -23.10 18.49
C VAL A 249 -1.12 -24.45 19.11
N ILE A 250 -2.05 -25.20 18.51
CA ILE A 250 -2.40 -26.54 19.01
C ILE A 250 -1.21 -27.49 18.90
N MET A 251 -0.50 -27.47 17.77
CA MET A 251 0.65 -28.35 17.53
C MET A 251 1.81 -28.01 18.47
N SER A 252 2.08 -26.73 18.73
CA SER A 252 3.06 -26.28 19.73
C SER A 252 2.73 -26.79 21.14
N ARG A 253 1.47 -26.67 21.59
CA ARG A 253 1.04 -27.21 22.89
C ARG A 253 1.14 -28.74 22.97
N ARG A 254 0.81 -29.44 21.88
CA ARG A 254 0.96 -30.91 21.82
C ARG A 254 2.43 -31.33 21.89
N ALA A 255 3.33 -30.61 21.21
CA ALA A 255 4.76 -30.89 21.23
C ALA A 255 5.35 -30.71 22.64
N ILE A 256 5.01 -29.60 23.32
CA ILE A 256 5.45 -29.35 24.71
C ILE A 256 4.94 -30.45 25.65
N ARG A 257 3.68 -30.85 25.51
CA ARG A 257 3.09 -31.92 26.33
C ARG A 257 3.79 -33.25 26.11
N ASN A 258 4.12 -33.60 24.87
CA ASN A 258 4.80 -34.85 24.53
C ASN A 258 6.27 -34.87 25.02
N MET A 259 6.95 -33.72 25.05
CA MET A 259 8.30 -33.60 25.61
C MET A 259 8.32 -33.76 27.14
N ASN A 260 7.30 -33.28 27.84
CA ASN A 260 7.20 -33.41 29.30
C ASN A 260 6.77 -34.82 29.78
N THR A 261 6.39 -35.70 28.86
CA THR A 261 6.00 -37.09 29.14
C THR A 261 7.07 -38.12 28.78
N LEU A 262 8.23 -37.67 28.29
CA LEU A 262 9.46 -38.44 28.06
C LEU A 262 10.44 -38.18 29.21
#